data_AF-A0A6G3TZF9-F1
#
_entry.id   AF-A0A6G3TZF9-F1
#
_cell.length_a   1.000
_cell.length_b   1.000
_cell.length_c   1.000
_cell.angle_alpha   90.00
_cell.angle_beta   90.00
_cell.angle_gamma   90.00
#
_symmetry.space_group_name_H-M   'P 1'
#
loop_
_entity.id
_entity.type
_entity.pdbx_description
1 polymer ?
#
loop_
_entity_poly.entity_id
_entity_poly.type
_entity_poly.pdbx_seq_one_letter_code
_entity_poly.pdbx_strand_id
1 'polypeptide(L)' 'LRLPLMDCARARTELGWRSTREATEVLEEFLEGMRQGAGAPTEPMRGRKAG' A
#
# COMPACT_ATOMS: atom_id res chain seq x y z
N LEU A 1 -9.66 10.89 -3.63
CA LEU A 1 -8.43 10.53 -2.91
C LEU A 1 -7.27 11.28 -3.55
N ARG A 2 -6.42 11.98 -2.79
CA ARG A 2 -5.18 12.57 -3.32
C ARG A 2 -4.01 11.74 -2.79
N LEU A 3 -3.32 11.05 -3.67
CA LEU A 3 -2.15 10.24 -3.33
C LEU A 3 -0.91 10.88 -3.93
N PRO A 4 0.20 11.00 -3.15
CA PRO A 4 1.46 11.46 -3.71
C PRO A 4 1.98 10.44 -4.73
N LEU A 5 2.51 10.94 -5.85
CA LEU A 5 3.21 10.12 -6.82
C LEU A 5 4.70 10.11 -6.51
N MET A 6 5.32 8.95 -6.63
CA MET A 6 6.75 8.74 -6.49
C MET A 6 7.30 8.21 -7.81
N ASP A 7 8.44 8.74 -8.25
CA ASP A 7 9.16 8.17 -9.38
C ASP A 7 9.96 6.93 -8.94
N CYS A 8 9.64 5.77 -9.54
CA CYS A 8 10.31 4.51 -9.29
C CYS A 8 11.39 4.16 -10.33
N ALA A 9 11.87 5.11 -11.15
CA ALA A 9 12.87 4.86 -12.18
C ALA A 9 14.14 4.20 -11.63
N ARG A 10 14.68 4.74 -10.54
CA ARG A 10 15.90 4.21 -9.90
C ARG A 10 15.75 2.76 -9.43
N ALA A 11 14.61 2.42 -8.83
CA ALA A 11 14.33 1.05 -8.40
C ALA A 11 14.26 0.09 -9.60
N ARG A 12 13.68 0.53 -10.72
CA ARG A 12 13.66 -0.27 -11.96
C ARG A 12 15.05 -0.51 -12.51
N THR A 13 15.93 0.50 -12.51
CA THR A 13 17.26 0.42 -13.13
C THR A 13 18.29 -0.28 -12.25
N GLU A 14 18.31 0.00 -10.95
CA GLU A 14 19.33 -0.52 -10.04
C GLU A 14 18.96 -1.89 -9.46
N LEU A 15 17.66 -2.14 -9.25
CA LEU A 15 17.19 -3.35 -8.58
C LEU A 15 16.40 -4.29 -9.51
N GLY A 16 16.21 -3.90 -10.78
CA GLY A 16 15.35 -4.64 -11.72
C GLY A 16 13.88 -4.69 -11.27
N TRP A 17 13.48 -3.82 -10.34
CA TRP A 17 12.16 -3.87 -9.72
C TRP A 17 11.06 -3.60 -10.74
N ARG A 18 9.95 -4.34 -10.65
CA ARG A 18 8.73 -4.12 -11.45
C ARG A 18 7.52 -4.41 -10.57
N SER A 19 6.42 -3.68 -10.78
CA SER A 19 5.14 -4.03 -10.16
C SER A 19 4.70 -5.40 -10.66
N THR A 20 4.25 -6.25 -9.76
CA THR A 20 3.68 -7.57 -10.06
C THR A 20 2.16 -7.59 -9.89
N ARG A 21 1.59 -6.49 -9.41
CA ARG A 21 0.17 -6.37 -9.02
C ARG A 21 -0.46 -5.20 -9.74
N GLU A 22 -1.73 -5.36 -10.10
CA GLU A 22 -2.51 -4.32 -10.77
C GLU A 22 -3.02 -3.30 -9.75
N ALA A 23 -3.19 -2.05 -10.21
CA ALA A 23 -3.54 -0.95 -9.32
C ALA A 23 -4.91 -1.14 -8.63
N THR A 24 -5.88 -1.73 -9.33
CA THR A 24 -7.23 -1.98 -8.80
C THR A 24 -7.21 -3.04 -7.70
N GLU A 25 -6.49 -4.15 -7.92
CA GLU A 25 -6.32 -5.23 -6.94
C GLU A 25 -5.72 -4.70 -5.63
N VAL A 26 -4.65 -3.92 -5.72
CA VAL A 26 -4.00 -3.32 -4.54
C VAL A 26 -4.93 -2.36 -3.81
N LEU A 27 -5.74 -1.59 -4.55
CA LEU A 27 -6.69 -0.65 -3.93
C LEU A 27 -7.80 -1.38 -3.19
N GLU A 28 -8.33 -2.47 -3.74
CA GLU A 28 -9.34 -3.31 -3.08
C GLU A 28 -8.81 -3.91 -1.78
N GLU A 29 -7.62 -4.52 -1.82
CA GLU A 29 -6.98 -5.09 -0.63
C GLU A 29 -6.70 -4.04 0.44
N PHE A 30 -6.26 -2.86 0.03
CA PHE A 30 -6.01 -1.75 0.95
C PHE A 30 -7.29 -1.31 1.68
N LEU A 31 -8.40 -1.10 0.95
CA LEU A 31 -9.67 -0.68 1.55
C LEU A 31 -10.23 -1.76 2.49
N GLU A 32 -10.09 -3.03 2.12
CA GLU A 32 -10.52 -4.14 2.96
C GLU A 32 -9.69 -4.22 4.26
N GLY A 33 -8.37 -4.08 4.17
CA GLY A 33 -7.49 -4.01 5.33
C GLY A 33 -7.83 -2.83 6.26
N MET A 34 -8.17 -1.67 5.71
CA MET A 34 -8.65 -0.51 6.48
C MET A 34 -9.95 -0.80 7.22
N ARG A 35 -10.92 -1.42 6.55
CA ARG A 35 -12.22 -1.78 7.14
C ARG A 35 -12.05 -2.77 8.30
N GLN A 36 -11.16 -3.74 8.14
CA GLN A 36 -10.88 -4.75 9.15
C GLN A 36 -9.99 -4.24 10.30
N GLY A 37 -9.27 -3.15 10.10
CA GLY A 37 -8.24 -2.68 11.03
C GLY A 37 -7.01 -3.59 11.04
N ALA A 38 -6.59 -4.09 9.87
CA ALA A 38 -5.52 -5.08 9.71
C ALA A 38 -4.09 -4.50 9.80
N GLY A 39 -3.91 -3.40 10.54
CA GLY A 39 -2.59 -2.80 10.76
C GLY A 39 -1.71 -3.67 11.67
N ALA A 40 -0.40 -3.70 11.40
CA ALA A 40 0.57 -4.43 12.20
C ALA A 40 0.58 -3.95 13.67
N PRO A 41 0.90 -4.79 14.67
CA PRO A 41 0.87 -4.42 16.09
C PRO A 41 1.99 -3.46 16.54
N THR A 42 2.56 -2.69 15.60
CA THR A 42 3.65 -1.73 15.78
C THR A 42 3.08 -0.32 15.74
N GLU A 43 3.29 0.48 16.79
CA GLU A 43 2.94 1.92 16.74
C GLU A 43 3.80 2.63 15.67
N PRO A 44 3.27 3.59 14.88
CA PRO A 44 1.88 4.09 14.81
C PRO A 44 0.99 3.31 13.81
N MET A 45 1.48 2.21 13.26
CA MET A 45 0.79 1.38 12.26
C MET A 45 -0.26 0.44 12.89
N ARG A 46 -0.50 0.53 14.21
CA ARG A 46 -1.47 -0.32 14.90
C ARG A 46 -2.84 -0.21 14.25
N GLY A 47 -3.33 -1.38 13.84
CA GLY A 47 -4.64 -1.52 13.22
C GLY A 47 -5.77 -1.05 14.13
N ARG A 48 -6.67 -0.24 13.55
CA ARG A 48 -7.97 0.13 14.12
C ARG A 48 -9.00 0.07 13.01
N LYS A 49 -10.19 -0.43 13.30
CA LYS A 49 -11.28 -0.44 12.32
C LYS A 49 -11.60 1.01 11.94
N ALA A 50 -11.78 1.27 10.65
CA ALA A 50 -12.29 2.55 10.19
C ALA A 50 -13.80 2.62 10.45
N GLY A 51 -14.20 3.52 11.37
CA GLY A 51 -15.56 3.66 11.88
C GLY A 51 -15.58 3.67 13.41
#